data_AF-A0A1G8JM39-F1
#
_entry.id   AF-A0A1G8JM39-F1
#
_cell.length_a   1.000
_cell.length_b   1.000
_cell.length_c   1.000
_cell.angle_alpha   90.00
_cell.angle_beta   90.00
_cell.angle_gamma   90.00
#
_symmetry.space_group_name_H-M   'P 1'
#
loop_
_entity.id
_entity.type
_entity.pdbx_description
1 polymer ?
#
loop_
_entity_poly.entity_id
_entity_poly.type
_entity_poly.pdbx_seq_one_letter_code
_entity_poly.pdbx_strand_id
1 'polypeptide(L)'
;MNKSPKDKGFTLVEVTTALLILSVAAAGIVPLLSILYTERLEVQVEREAYRVLERLGYELEDGDMETVDGFDTSYVVRNQGGTVCIDWKGPAGRDKDLCLEFP
;
A
#
# COMPACT_ATOMS: atom_id res chain seq x y z
N MET A 1 -33.13 -25.35 44.30
CA MET A 1 -33.25 -24.71 42.97
C MET A 1 -32.84 -23.25 43.14
N ASN A 2 -31.62 -22.84 42.78
CA ASN A 2 -31.10 -22.63 41.44
C ASN A 2 -31.72 -21.38 40.77
N LYS A 3 -30.93 -20.32 40.59
CA LYS A 3 -31.04 -19.37 39.47
C LYS A 3 -29.77 -18.51 39.38
N SER A 4 -28.83 -18.96 38.55
CA SER A 4 -27.80 -18.11 37.96
C SER A 4 -28.49 -17.00 37.17
N PRO A 5 -28.08 -15.71 37.26
CA PRO A 5 -28.73 -14.62 36.51
C PRO A 5 -28.36 -14.62 35.01
N LYS A 6 -28.02 -15.78 34.43
CA LYS A 6 -27.48 -15.92 33.08
C LYS A 6 -28.51 -16.22 31.99
N ASP A 7 -29.81 -16.30 32.31
CA ASP A 7 -30.85 -16.67 31.35
C ASP A 7 -31.80 -15.51 31.02
N LYS A 8 -31.26 -14.34 30.70
CA LYS A 8 -32.02 -13.29 30.00
C LYS A 8 -31.50 -13.26 28.56
N GLY A 9 -32.24 -13.88 27.64
CA GLY A 9 -31.95 -13.80 26.22
C GLY A 9 -31.95 -12.34 25.75
N PHE A 10 -31.12 -12.03 24.74
CA PHE A 10 -31.08 -10.69 24.15
C PHE A 10 -32.44 -10.34 23.54
N THR A 11 -32.90 -9.12 23.81
CA THR A 11 -34.10 -8.61 23.15
C THR A 11 -33.79 -8.25 21.69
N LEU A 12 -34.77 -8.41 20.79
CA LEU A 12 -34.60 -8.01 19.38
C LEU A 12 -34.11 -6.56 19.26
N VAL A 13 -34.67 -5.67 20.08
CA VAL A 13 -34.32 -4.25 20.13
C VAL A 13 -32.83 -4.08 20.45
N GLU A 14 -32.32 -4.75 21.47
CA GLU A 14 -30.91 -4.68 21.87
C GLU A 14 -29.95 -5.19 20.78
N VAL A 15 -30.32 -6.27 20.07
CA VAL A 15 -29.54 -6.76 18.93
C VAL A 15 -29.54 -5.74 17.80
N THR A 16 -30.70 -5.18 17.46
CA THR A 16 -30.80 -4.19 16.37
C THR A 16 -30.09 -2.88 16.70
N THR A 17 -30.12 -2.42 17.96
CA THR A 17 -29.39 -1.21 18.37
C THR A 17 -27.88 -1.45 18.38
N ALA A 18 -27.42 -2.61 18.86
CA ALA A 18 -26.01 -2.98 18.77
C ALA A 18 -25.54 -3.06 17.30
N LEU A 19 -26.35 -3.64 16.41
CA LEU A 19 -26.03 -3.74 14.99
C LEU A 19 -25.97 -2.35 14.33
N LEU A 20 -26.89 -1.44 14.70
CA LEU A 20 -26.88 -0.06 14.22
C LEU A 20 -25.61 0.68 14.66
N ILE A 21 -25.23 0.58 15.93
CA ILE A 21 -23.99 1.19 16.45
C ILE A 21 -22.78 0.62 15.72
N LEU A 22 -22.73 -0.70 15.53
CA LEU A 22 -21.66 -1.37 14.80
C LEU A 22 -21.59 -0.89 13.34
N SER A 23 -22.73 -0.71 12.67
CA SER A 23 -22.77 -0.26 11.28
C SER A 23 -22.22 1.16 11.12
N VAL A 24 -22.57 2.07 12.04
CA VAL A 24 -22.04 3.44 12.06
C VAL A 24 -20.54 3.44 12.36
N ALA A 25 -20.10 2.63 13.32
CA ALA A 25 -18.67 2.49 13.63
C ALA A 25 -17.89 1.95 12.43
N ALA A 26 -18.41 0.92 11.75
CA ALA A 26 -17.79 0.33 10.58
C ALA A 26 -17.69 1.35 9.43
N ALA A 27 -18.73 2.16 9.19
CA ALA A 27 -18.72 3.20 8.16
C ALA A 27 -17.60 4.24 8.37
N GLY A 28 -17.21 4.52 9.63
CA GLY A 28 -16.08 5.39 9.93
C GLY A 28 -14.72 4.70 9.85
N ILE A 29 -14.61 3.46 10.32
CA ILE A 29 -13.33 2.74 10.44
C ILE A 29 -12.84 2.22 9.08
N VAL A 30 -13.74 1.69 8.24
CA VAL A 30 -13.39 1.10 6.94
C VAL A 30 -12.61 2.05 6.02
N PRO A 31 -13.06 3.30 5.77
CA PRO A 31 -12.31 4.22 4.91
C PRO A 31 -10.92 4.58 5.48
N LEU A 32 -10.79 4.68 6.80
CA LEU A 32 -9.49 4.91 7.44
C LEU A 32 -8.53 3.73 7.24
N LEU A 33 -9.04 2.50 7.35
CA LEU A 33 -8.26 1.31 7.07
C LEU A 33 -7.81 1.29 5.60
N SER A 34 -8.67 1.61 4.65
CA SER A 34 -8.27 1.63 3.23
C SER A 34 -7.11 2.60 2.98
N ILE A 35 -7.14 3.80 3.57
CA ILE A 35 -6.05 4.78 3.43
C ILE A 35 -4.75 4.19 3.99
N LEU A 36 -4.80 3.61 5.19
CA LEU A 36 -3.62 3.01 5.81
C LEU A 36 -3.06 1.83 5.00
N TYR A 37 -3.91 1.00 4.41
CA TYR A 37 -3.47 -0.10 3.56
C TYR A 37 -2.83 0.40 2.28
N THR A 38 -3.40 1.43 1.62
CA THR A 38 -2.81 2.04 0.43
C THR A 38 -1.43 2.64 0.74
N GLU A 39 -1.29 3.39 1.84
CA GLU A 39 0.00 3.96 2.23
C GLU A 39 1.04 2.88 2.58
N ARG A 40 0.62 1.76 3.18
CA ARG A 40 1.53 0.61 3.42
C ARG A 40 2.01 -0.03 2.12
N LEU A 41 1.12 -0.17 1.14
CA LEU A 41 1.48 -0.69 -0.18
C LEU A 41 2.42 0.27 -0.91
N GLU A 42 2.17 1.58 -0.82
CA GLU A 42 3.05 2.61 -1.41
C GLU A 42 4.49 2.47 -0.90
N VAL A 43 4.67 2.32 0.42
CA VAL A 43 6.00 2.14 1.03
C VAL A 43 6.66 0.81 0.61
N GLN A 44 5.88 -0.24 0.37
CA GLN A 44 6.42 -1.52 -0.11
C GLN A 44 6.93 -1.41 -1.55
N VAL A 45 6.16 -0.79 -2.42
CA VAL A 45 6.52 -0.50 -3.81
C VAL A 45 7.76 0.40 -3.88
N GLU A 46 7.81 1.45 -3.06
CA GLU A 46 8.97 2.34 -2.99
C GLU A 46 10.26 1.59 -2.60
N ARG A 47 10.20 0.68 -1.61
CA ARG A 47 11.35 -0.16 -1.24
C ARG A 47 11.77 -1.12 -2.34
N GLU A 48 10.83 -1.62 -3.13
CA GLU A 48 11.13 -2.45 -4.28
C GLU A 48 11.81 -1.63 -5.39
N ALA A 49 11.34 -0.41 -5.65
CA ALA A 49 11.99 0.52 -6.58
C ALA A 49 13.48 0.71 -6.25
N TYR A 50 13.82 0.92 -4.97
CA TYR A 50 15.23 1.00 -4.54
C TYR A 50 16.03 -0.27 -4.88
N ARG A 51 15.44 -1.46 -4.69
CA ARG A 51 16.13 -2.73 -5.02
C ARG A 51 16.30 -2.93 -6.52
N VAL A 52 15.30 -2.54 -7.31
CA VAL A 52 15.38 -2.56 -8.78
C VAL A 52 16.48 -1.61 -9.24
N LEU A 53 16.51 -0.41 -8.67
CA LEU A 53 17.52 0.60 -8.98
C LEU A 53 18.94 0.17 -8.59
N GLU A 54 19.12 -0.46 -7.41
CA GLU A 54 20.42 -1.02 -7.01
C GLU A 54 20.90 -2.14 -7.93
N ARG A 55 19.97 -2.96 -8.44
CA ARG A 55 20.30 -4.04 -9.37
C ARG A 55 20.66 -3.51 -10.75
N LEU A 56 19.82 -2.65 -11.31
CA LEU A 56 19.98 -2.16 -12.68
C LEU A 56 20.99 -1.02 -12.80
N GLY A 57 21.31 -0.34 -11.70
CA GLY A 57 22.20 0.81 -11.69
C GLY A 57 23.61 0.50 -12.20
N TYR A 58 24.03 -0.77 -12.16
CA TYR A 58 25.31 -1.22 -12.70
C TYR A 58 25.20 -1.97 -14.03
N GLU A 59 23.98 -2.33 -14.46
CA GLU A 59 23.73 -3.13 -15.66
C GLU A 59 23.42 -2.26 -16.89
N LEU A 60 22.92 -1.03 -16.70
CA LEU A 60 22.51 -0.13 -17.79
C LEU A 60 23.66 0.73 -18.31
N GLU A 61 23.87 0.74 -19.63
CA GLU A 61 24.77 1.70 -20.29
C GLU A 61 24.13 3.08 -20.42
N ASP A 62 24.95 4.11 -20.69
CA ASP A 62 24.46 5.48 -20.81
C ASP A 62 23.51 5.64 -22.00
N GLY A 63 22.30 6.15 -21.75
CA GLY A 63 21.23 6.26 -22.74
C GLY A 63 20.28 5.07 -22.82
N ASP A 64 20.52 3.99 -22.06
CA ASP A 64 19.61 2.85 -22.00
C ASP A 64 18.36 3.13 -21.15
N MET A 65 17.27 2.47 -21.54
CA MET A 65 16.00 2.45 -20.83
C MET A 65 15.53 1.00 -20.72
N GLU A 66 15.16 0.59 -19.51
CA GLU A 66 14.58 -0.72 -19.26
C GLU A 66 13.27 -0.57 -18.50
N THR A 67 12.30 -1.43 -18.84
CA THR A 67 11.04 -1.53 -18.10
C THR A 67 11.04 -2.83 -17.33
N VAL A 68 10.88 -2.74 -16.00
CA VAL A 68 10.86 -3.89 -15.09
C VAL A 68 9.49 -3.96 -14.44
N ASP A 69 8.82 -5.09 -14.61
CA ASP A 69 7.58 -5.37 -13.88
C ASP A 69 7.92 -5.95 -12.49
N GLY A 70 7.39 -5.32 -11.45
CA GLY A 70 7.49 -5.77 -10.07
C GLY A 70 6.16 -6.17 -9.47
N PHE A 71 6.05 -6.08 -8.14
CA PHE A 71 4.88 -6.50 -7.40
C PHE A 71 3.73 -5.49 -7.61
N ASP A 72 2.96 -5.68 -8.68
CA ASP A 72 1.76 -4.90 -9.05
C ASP A 72 2.03 -3.49 -9.63
N THR A 73 3.29 -3.18 -9.94
CA THR A 73 3.66 -1.95 -10.66
C THR A 73 4.73 -2.23 -11.71
N SER A 74 4.78 -1.37 -12.73
CA SER A 74 5.85 -1.35 -13.71
C SER A 74 6.78 -0.17 -13.43
N TYR A 75 8.08 -0.42 -13.45
CA TYR A 75 9.13 0.55 -13.22
C TYR A 75 9.84 0.85 -14.54
N VAL A 76 10.07 2.12 -14.84
CA VAL A 76 10.89 2.54 -15.98
C VAL A 76 12.21 3.06 -15.43
N VAL A 77 13.30 2.39 -15.75
CA VAL A 77 14.65 2.78 -15.34
C VAL A 77 15.37 3.41 -16.52
N ARG A 78 16.05 4.52 -16.28
CA ARG A 78 16.77 5.32 -17.29
C ARG A 78 18.16 5.68 -16.78
N ASN A 79 19.19 5.46 -17.58
CA ASN A 79 20.53 5.98 -17.30
C ASN A 79 20.79 7.23 -18.15
N GLN A 80 21.12 8.35 -17.50
CA GLN A 80 21.49 9.61 -18.16
C GLN A 80 22.78 10.16 -17.54
N GLY A 81 23.90 9.99 -18.23
CA GLY A 81 25.18 10.61 -17.91
C GLY A 81 25.74 10.22 -16.54
N GLY A 82 25.52 8.96 -16.11
CA GLY A 82 25.96 8.47 -14.80
C GLY A 82 24.96 8.66 -13.65
N THR A 83 23.80 9.26 -13.95
CA THR A 83 22.64 9.28 -13.04
C THR A 83 21.62 8.25 -13.51
N VAL A 84 21.27 7.30 -12.63
CA VAL A 84 20.24 6.31 -12.92
C VAL A 84 18.95 6.74 -12.22
N CYS A 85 17.90 6.94 -12.98
CA CYS A 85 16.57 7.32 -12.51
C CYS A 85 15.59 6.17 -12.69
N ILE A 86 14.67 6.01 -11.76
CA ILE A 86 13.54 5.08 -11.81
C ILE A 86 12.23 5.85 -11.65
N ASP A 87 11.29 5.57 -12.53
CA ASP A 87 9.97 6.19 -12.58
C ASP A 87 8.88 5.13 -12.48
N TRP A 88 7.83 5.39 -11.71
CA TRP A 88 6.69 4.49 -11.59
C TRP A 88 5.41 5.22 -11.18
N LYS A 89 4.29 4.51 -11.28
CA LYS A 89 3.00 4.97 -10.79
C LYS A 89 2.63 4.20 -9.53
N GLY A 90 2.63 4.87 -8.39
CA GLY A 90 2.35 4.24 -7.09
C GLY A 90 0.90 3.74 -6.95
N PRO A 91 0.61 2.81 -6.03
CA PRO A 91 -0.73 2.31 -5.72
C PRO A 91 -1.77 3.41 -5.41
N ALA A 92 -1.34 4.56 -4.87
CA ALA A 92 -2.21 5.71 -4.65
C ALA A 92 -2.52 6.52 -5.94
N GLY A 93 -2.04 6.07 -7.11
CA GLY A 93 -2.17 6.75 -8.40
C GLY A 93 -1.20 7.92 -8.61
N ARG A 94 -0.24 8.11 -7.69
CA ARG A 94 0.73 9.20 -7.74
C ARG A 94 1.93 8.79 -8.59
N ASP A 95 2.34 9.66 -9.50
CA ASP A 95 3.59 9.46 -10.23
C ASP A 95 4.77 9.76 -9.31
N LYS A 96 5.81 8.92 -9.40
CA LYS A 96 6.97 8.93 -8.53
C LYS A 96 8.23 8.75 -9.35
N ASP A 97 9.27 9.47 -8.96
CA ASP A 97 10.59 9.42 -9.55
C ASP A 97 11.66 9.41 -8.44
N LEU A 98 12.74 8.68 -8.70
CA LEU A 98 13.91 8.62 -7.83
C LEU A 98 15.15 8.52 -8.71
N CYS A 99 16.16 9.36 -8.45
CA CYS A 99 17.45 9.32 -9.15
C CYS A 99 18.59 9.10 -8.17
N LEU A 100 19.56 8.27 -8.55
CA LEU A 100 20.82 8.07 -7.84
C LEU A 100 21.98 8.40 -8.76
N GLU A 101 22.88 9.27 -8.29
CA GLU A 101 24.22 9.43 -8.87
C GLU A 101 25.11 8.31 -8.33
N PHE A 102 25.66 7.50 -9.23
CA PHE A 102 26.68 6.52 -8.86
C PHE A 102 28.06 7.22 -8.89
N PRO A 103 28.87 7.10 -7.81
CA PRO A 103 30.19 7.72 -7.73
C PRO A 103 31.24 7.06 -8.64
#